data_AF-A0A7V5GA01-F1
#
_entry.id   AF-A0A7V5GA01-F1
#
_cell.length_a   1.000
_cell.length_b   1.000
_cell.length_c   1.000
_cell.angle_alpha   90.00
_cell.angle_beta   90.00
_cell.angle_gamma   90.00
#
_symmetry.space_group_name_H-M   'P 1'
#
loop_
_entity.id
_entity.type
_entity.pdbx_description
1 polymer ?
#
loop_
_entity_poly.entity_id
_entity_poly.type
_entity_poly.pdbx_seq_one_letter_code
_entity_poly.pdbx_strand_id
1 'polypeptide(L)'
;MLGKVENINGRVEQAPKLFTVVDSNIVFQGREEINPLLDLTVEHELPDILITISIHGNAKRPKLTFTSQPPLPKKDILSYLLLGVSTASLAEGKGSLGREAQLFIMNQAARDLAYEVELDRVFIKDDGTGEGYAVQVGKKVQEDTMFVIETSKEGNSYILEYDVSKDVKVEVGRHQKTVPSQSIDLYYRKRFK
;
A
#
# COMPACT_ATOMS: atom_id res chain seq x y z
N MET A 1 30.08 -3.37 17.08
CA MET A 1 30.70 -4.58 16.44
C MET A 1 31.33 -4.16 15.12
N LEU A 2 32.60 -4.52 14.89
CA LEU A 2 33.28 -4.38 13.60
C LEU A 2 33.27 -5.73 12.88
N GLY A 3 33.04 -5.75 11.58
CA GLY A 3 33.05 -6.98 10.81
C GLY A 3 32.46 -6.83 9.41
N LYS A 4 32.65 -7.83 8.57
CA LYS A 4 32.06 -7.93 7.24
C LYS A 4 31.47 -9.32 7.07
N VAL A 5 30.30 -9.38 6.45
CA VAL A 5 29.69 -10.63 5.98
C VAL A 5 29.61 -10.51 4.46
N GLU A 6 30.18 -11.49 3.76
CA GLU A 6 30.33 -11.47 2.30
C GLU A 6 29.72 -12.71 1.67
N ASN A 7 29.40 -12.61 0.37
CA ASN A 7 28.87 -13.70 -0.43
C ASN A 7 27.61 -14.32 0.18
N ILE A 8 26.76 -13.47 0.75
CA ILE A 8 25.51 -13.87 1.36
C ILE A 8 24.60 -14.36 0.24
N ASN A 9 24.29 -15.65 0.31
CA ASN A 9 23.29 -16.31 -0.51
C ASN A 9 22.27 -16.95 0.42
N GLY A 10 20.98 -16.79 0.14
CA GLY A 10 19.95 -17.28 1.04
C GLY A 10 18.54 -17.14 0.49
N ARG A 11 17.57 -17.60 1.27
CA ARG A 11 16.14 -17.49 0.95
C ARG A 11 15.41 -16.77 2.05
N VAL A 12 14.54 -15.85 1.65
CA VAL A 12 13.62 -15.13 2.53
C VAL A 12 12.21 -15.47 2.08
N GLU A 13 11.47 -16.13 2.96
CA GLU A 13 10.07 -16.47 2.72
C GLU A 13 9.18 -15.40 3.33
N GLN A 14 8.43 -14.72 2.49
CA GLN A 14 7.33 -13.85 2.88
C GLN A 14 6.06 -14.41 2.25
N ALA A 15 5.52 -15.47 2.86
CA ALA A 15 4.48 -16.29 2.27
C ALA A 15 3.33 -15.48 1.62
N PRO A 16 2.94 -15.81 0.37
CA PRO A 16 3.42 -16.92 -0.46
C PRO A 16 4.67 -16.59 -1.31
N LYS A 17 5.31 -15.44 -1.13
CA LYS A 17 6.42 -14.96 -1.96
C LYS A 17 7.75 -15.51 -1.46
N LEU A 18 8.56 -16.01 -2.39
CA LEU A 18 9.93 -16.42 -2.15
C LEU A 18 10.88 -15.38 -2.73
N PHE A 19 11.84 -14.94 -1.93
CA PHE A 19 12.91 -14.05 -2.34
C PHE A 19 14.25 -14.75 -2.16
N THR A 20 15.12 -14.66 -3.17
CA THR A 20 16.47 -15.20 -3.13
C THR A 20 17.45 -14.06 -2.93
N VAL A 21 18.23 -14.10 -1.86
CA VAL A 21 19.34 -13.17 -1.65
C VAL A 21 20.54 -13.74 -2.40
N VAL A 22 21.16 -12.95 -3.27
CA VAL A 22 22.33 -13.34 -4.07
C VAL A 22 23.43 -12.30 -3.95
N ASP A 23 24.69 -12.72 -4.04
CA ASP A 23 25.89 -11.87 -4.13
C ASP A 23 25.90 -10.65 -3.19
N SER A 24 25.45 -10.86 -1.95
CA SER A 24 25.15 -9.78 -1.02
C SER A 24 26.20 -9.61 0.07
N ASN A 25 26.42 -8.38 0.51
CA ASN A 25 27.42 -7.99 1.49
C ASN A 25 26.86 -7.08 2.59
N ILE A 26 27.32 -7.25 3.82
CA ILE A 26 26.97 -6.41 4.97
C ILE A 26 28.26 -5.99 5.69
N VAL A 27 28.45 -4.69 5.89
CA VAL A 27 29.64 -4.15 6.56
C VAL A 27 29.24 -3.48 7.89
N PHE A 28 29.72 -4.02 9.01
CA PHE A 28 29.53 -3.48 10.34
C PHE A 28 30.67 -2.52 10.71
N GLN A 29 30.34 -1.26 10.95
CA GLN A 29 31.31 -0.17 11.14
C GLN A 29 31.73 0.09 12.60
N GLY A 30 31.36 -0.77 13.57
CA GLY A 30 31.90 -0.65 14.93
C GLY A 30 31.27 0.40 15.83
N ARG A 31 30.19 1.05 15.42
CA ARG A 31 29.52 2.10 16.22
C ARG A 31 28.79 1.52 17.42
N GLU A 32 28.52 2.36 18.44
CA GLU A 32 27.69 2.00 19.61
C GLU A 32 26.33 1.46 19.17
N GLU A 33 25.74 2.08 18.13
CA GLU A 33 24.48 1.65 17.57
C GLU A 33 24.67 0.79 16.31
N ILE A 34 23.95 -0.33 16.22
CA ILE A 34 24.00 -1.25 15.09
C ILE A 34 23.30 -0.62 13.87
N ASN A 35 24.11 -0.17 12.91
CA ASN A 35 23.64 0.40 11.65
C ASN A 35 24.64 0.09 10.52
N PRO A 36 24.68 -1.17 10.03
CA PRO A 36 25.65 -1.57 9.02
C PRO A 36 25.37 -0.93 7.66
N LEU A 37 26.40 -0.89 6.82
CA LEU A 37 26.28 -0.58 5.40
C LEU A 37 25.83 -1.84 4.66
N LEU A 38 24.74 -1.71 3.91
CA LEU A 38 24.12 -2.76 3.12
C LEU A 38 24.54 -2.63 1.67
N ASP A 39 24.82 -3.76 1.05
CA ASP A 39 24.97 -3.94 -0.39
C ASP A 39 24.34 -5.29 -0.74
N LEU A 40 23.02 -5.31 -0.90
CA LEU A 40 22.25 -6.54 -1.06
C LEU A 40 21.58 -6.57 -2.43
N THR A 41 21.58 -7.75 -3.03
CA THR A 41 20.80 -8.08 -4.22
C THR A 41 19.80 -9.16 -3.86
N VAL A 42 18.53 -8.87 -4.08
CA VAL A 42 17.42 -9.79 -3.79
C VAL A 42 16.62 -10.00 -5.07
N GLU A 43 16.39 -11.26 -5.41
CA GLU A 43 15.69 -11.67 -6.61
C GLU A 43 14.33 -12.30 -6.27
N HIS A 44 13.35 -12.03 -7.10
CA HIS A 44 12.04 -12.67 -7.08
C HIS A 44 11.72 -13.19 -8.47
N GLU A 45 11.70 -14.52 -8.59
CA GLU A 45 11.39 -15.23 -9.83
C GLU A 45 9.88 -15.49 -9.94
N LEU A 46 9.32 -15.04 -11.05
CA LEU A 46 7.99 -15.38 -11.54
C LEU A 46 8.16 -16.23 -12.82
N PRO A 47 7.12 -16.93 -13.31
CA PRO A 47 7.24 -17.83 -14.45
C PRO A 47 7.95 -17.25 -15.68
N ASP A 48 7.70 -15.96 -15.98
CA ASP A 48 8.23 -15.28 -17.17
C ASP A 48 9.05 -14.01 -16.86
N ILE A 49 9.26 -13.69 -15.57
CA ILE A 49 9.83 -12.41 -15.14
C ILE A 49 10.77 -12.63 -13.95
N LEU A 50 12.00 -12.15 -14.07
CA LEU A 50 12.92 -11.99 -12.94
C LEU A 50 12.89 -10.55 -12.45
N ILE A 51 12.54 -10.33 -11.18
CA ILE A 51 12.61 -9.01 -10.54
C ILE A 51 13.83 -8.96 -9.63
N THR A 52 14.67 -7.94 -9.80
CA THR A 52 15.85 -7.70 -8.96
C THR A 52 15.66 -6.45 -8.12
N ILE A 53 15.94 -6.56 -6.83
CA ILE A 53 15.87 -5.52 -5.81
C ILE A 53 17.28 -5.28 -5.29
N SER A 54 17.83 -4.11 -5.58
CA SER A 54 19.15 -3.70 -5.06
C SER A 54 18.95 -2.79 -3.86
N ILE A 55 19.56 -3.16 -2.72
CA ILE A 55 19.45 -2.46 -1.44
C ILE A 55 20.83 -1.96 -1.04
N HIS A 56 21.02 -0.64 -1.04
CA HIS A 56 22.29 -0.02 -0.69
C HIS A 56 22.15 0.97 0.47
N GLY A 57 23.27 1.30 1.12
CA GLY A 57 23.33 2.35 2.14
C GLY A 57 23.14 1.81 3.56
N ASN A 58 22.92 2.68 4.53
CA ASN A 58 22.84 2.27 5.93
C ASN A 58 21.53 1.54 6.21
N ALA A 59 21.54 0.52 7.08
CA ALA A 59 20.36 -0.27 7.42
C ALA A 59 19.18 0.57 7.97
N LYS A 60 19.46 1.69 8.63
CA LYS A 60 18.43 2.64 9.09
C LYS A 60 17.82 3.50 7.98
N ARG A 61 18.52 3.67 6.86
CA ARG A 61 18.11 4.51 5.71
C ARG A 61 18.53 3.85 4.39
N PRO A 62 18.01 2.65 4.08
CA PRO A 62 18.38 1.95 2.86
C PRO A 62 17.81 2.66 1.65
N LYS A 63 18.54 2.60 0.54
CA LYS A 63 18.09 3.03 -0.79
C LYS A 63 17.80 1.80 -1.62
N LEU A 64 16.56 1.69 -2.10
CA LEU A 64 16.10 0.57 -2.90
C LEU A 64 16.00 0.96 -4.38
N THR A 65 16.49 0.10 -5.25
CA THR A 65 16.33 0.17 -6.70
C THR A 65 15.68 -1.13 -7.19
N PHE A 66 14.82 -1.02 -8.19
CA PHE A 66 14.05 -2.15 -8.73
C PHE A 66 14.28 -2.24 -10.23
N THR A 67 14.62 -3.42 -10.71
CA THR A 67 14.76 -3.75 -12.13
C THR A 67 14.06 -5.07 -12.43
N SER A 68 13.78 -5.34 -13.71
CA SER A 68 13.21 -6.61 -14.13
C SER A 68 13.78 -7.06 -15.46
N GLN A 69 13.74 -8.37 -15.69
CA GLN A 69 14.01 -8.98 -16.98
C GLN A 69 12.83 -9.90 -17.35
N PRO A 70 12.11 -9.61 -18.45
CA PRO A 70 12.26 -8.46 -19.36
C PRO A 70 12.02 -7.09 -18.67
N PRO A 71 12.53 -5.98 -19.24
CA PRO A 71 12.40 -4.66 -18.63
C PRO A 71 10.94 -4.20 -18.59
N LEU A 72 10.46 -3.89 -17.38
CA LEU A 72 9.11 -3.42 -17.13
C LEU A 72 9.12 -1.97 -16.62
N PRO A 73 8.01 -1.22 -16.80
CA PRO A 73 7.81 0.03 -16.10
C PRO A 73 7.89 -0.17 -14.57
N LYS A 74 8.50 0.79 -13.87
CA LYS A 74 8.69 0.73 -12.41
C LYS A 74 7.39 0.48 -11.62
N LYS A 75 6.24 0.93 -12.12
CA LYS A 75 4.93 0.67 -11.52
C LYS A 75 4.54 -0.81 -11.57
N ASP A 76 4.93 -1.54 -12.61
CA ASP A 76 4.56 -2.94 -12.85
C ASP A 76 5.38 -3.91 -12.01
N ILE A 77 6.72 -3.86 -12.09
CA ILE A 77 7.52 -3.45 -10.93
C ILE A 77 6.95 -3.77 -9.55
N LEU A 78 6.59 -2.67 -8.90
CA LEU A 78 6.01 -2.62 -7.57
C LEU A 78 4.67 -3.36 -7.49
N SER A 79 3.87 -3.36 -8.55
CA SER A 79 2.60 -4.11 -8.60
C SER A 79 2.83 -5.61 -8.44
N TYR A 80 3.81 -6.21 -9.12
CA TYR A 80 4.17 -7.61 -8.90
C TYR A 80 4.68 -7.85 -7.48
N LEU A 81 5.59 -7.02 -7.00
CA LEU A 81 6.17 -7.17 -5.68
C LEU A 81 5.14 -7.01 -4.55
N LEU A 82 4.10 -6.21 -4.74
CA LEU A 82 3.04 -5.99 -3.75
C LEU A 82 1.86 -6.95 -3.93
N LEU A 83 1.41 -7.16 -5.17
CA LEU A 83 0.13 -7.80 -5.52
C LEU A 83 0.28 -9.15 -6.23
N GLY A 84 1.48 -9.49 -6.72
CA GLY A 84 1.74 -10.73 -7.47
C GLY A 84 1.37 -10.68 -8.96
N VAL A 85 0.90 -9.53 -9.48
CA VAL A 85 0.43 -9.35 -10.87
C VAL A 85 0.78 -7.95 -11.42
N SER A 86 1.03 -7.83 -12.75
CA SER A 86 1.32 -6.53 -13.40
C SER A 86 0.07 -5.68 -13.63
N THR A 87 0.19 -4.36 -13.65
CA THR A 87 -0.95 -3.48 -13.95
C THR A 87 -1.49 -3.65 -15.37
N ALA A 88 -0.67 -4.14 -16.31
CA ALA A 88 -1.05 -4.42 -17.69
C ALA A 88 -1.86 -5.73 -17.83
N SER A 89 -1.38 -6.84 -17.24
CA SER A 89 -2.11 -8.11 -17.22
C SER A 89 -3.44 -7.99 -16.46
N LEU A 90 -3.45 -7.11 -15.45
CA LEU A 90 -4.64 -6.69 -14.72
C LEU A 90 -5.64 -5.93 -15.59
N ALA A 91 -5.19 -5.01 -16.44
CA ALA A 91 -6.05 -4.29 -17.40
C ALA A 91 -6.63 -5.21 -18.48
N GLU A 92 -5.95 -6.32 -18.81
CA GLU A 92 -6.41 -7.34 -19.75
C GLU A 92 -7.32 -8.43 -19.14
N GLY A 93 -7.57 -8.39 -17.82
CA GLY A 93 -8.46 -9.34 -17.14
C GLY A 93 -7.93 -10.78 -17.04
N LYS A 94 -6.64 -11.01 -17.27
CA LYS A 94 -6.01 -12.34 -17.24
C LYS A 94 -5.35 -12.59 -15.88
N GLY A 95 -6.14 -12.93 -14.88
CA GLY A 95 -5.64 -13.38 -13.57
C GLY A 95 -6.74 -13.43 -12.49
N SER A 96 -6.63 -14.35 -11.54
CA SER A 96 -7.41 -14.24 -10.30
C SER A 96 -6.69 -13.26 -9.37
N LEU A 97 -7.31 -12.12 -9.10
CA LEU A 97 -6.74 -11.10 -8.22
C LEU A 97 -7.09 -11.41 -6.79
N GLY A 98 -6.11 -11.29 -5.89
CA GLY A 98 -6.38 -11.11 -4.46
C GLY A 98 -7.27 -9.87 -4.25
N ARG A 99 -8.09 -9.90 -3.19
CA ARG A 99 -9.09 -8.87 -2.89
C ARG A 99 -8.48 -7.47 -2.84
N GLU A 100 -7.30 -7.34 -2.24
CA GLU A 100 -6.54 -6.10 -2.10
C GLU A 100 -6.08 -5.55 -3.46
N ALA A 101 -5.72 -6.45 -4.39
CA ALA A 101 -5.34 -6.07 -5.75
C ALA A 101 -6.55 -5.59 -6.56
N GLN A 102 -7.72 -6.23 -6.41
CA GLN A 102 -8.98 -5.75 -7.00
C GLN A 102 -9.31 -4.35 -6.48
N LEU A 103 -9.25 -4.16 -5.16
CA LEU A 103 -9.47 -2.86 -4.53
C LEU A 103 -8.50 -1.80 -5.04
N PHE A 104 -7.21 -2.10 -5.19
CA PHE A 104 -6.24 -1.14 -5.71
C PHE A 104 -6.62 -0.64 -7.11
N ILE A 105 -6.94 -1.55 -8.04
CA ILE A 105 -7.34 -1.19 -9.40
C ILE A 105 -8.65 -0.39 -9.40
N MET A 106 -9.65 -0.88 -8.66
CA MET A 106 -10.94 -0.20 -8.54
C MET A 106 -10.76 1.23 -7.99
N ASN A 107 -9.86 1.42 -7.02
CA ASN A 107 -9.53 2.74 -6.49
C ASN A 107 -8.77 3.62 -7.48
N GLN A 108 -7.92 3.06 -8.34
CA GLN A 108 -7.26 3.83 -9.40
C GLN A 108 -8.29 4.35 -10.41
N ALA A 109 -9.17 3.48 -10.91
CA ALA A 109 -10.25 3.89 -11.82
C ALA A 109 -11.23 4.88 -11.16
N ALA A 110 -11.55 4.67 -9.88
CA ALA A 110 -12.44 5.55 -9.13
C ALA A 110 -11.86 6.96 -8.95
N ARG A 111 -10.52 7.10 -8.82
CA ARG A 111 -9.86 8.41 -8.74
C ARG A 111 -9.95 9.19 -10.05
N ASP A 112 -9.80 8.51 -11.18
CA ASP A 112 -9.93 9.14 -12.50
C ASP A 112 -11.36 9.68 -12.70
N LEU A 113 -12.38 8.88 -12.33
CA LEU A 113 -13.78 9.31 -12.34
C LEU A 113 -14.05 10.45 -11.35
N ALA A 114 -13.49 10.40 -10.14
CA ALA A 114 -13.66 11.45 -9.14
C ALA A 114 -13.23 12.83 -9.67
N TYR A 115 -12.15 12.86 -10.45
CA TYR A 115 -11.65 14.08 -11.08
C TYR A 115 -12.63 14.64 -12.12
N GLU A 116 -13.24 13.78 -12.94
CA GLU A 116 -14.22 14.19 -13.96
C GLU A 116 -15.51 14.77 -13.37
N VAL A 117 -15.95 14.28 -12.20
CA VAL A 117 -17.19 14.71 -11.53
C VAL A 117 -16.97 15.66 -10.35
N GLU A 118 -15.77 16.25 -10.23
CA GLU A 118 -15.40 17.21 -9.18
C GLU A 118 -15.68 16.72 -7.75
N LEU A 119 -15.36 15.45 -7.48
CA LEU A 119 -15.40 14.85 -6.15
C LEU A 119 -14.00 14.88 -5.53
N ASP A 120 -13.92 15.25 -4.26
CA ASP A 120 -12.65 15.28 -3.52
C ASP A 120 -12.15 13.88 -3.13
N ARG A 121 -13.06 12.91 -3.00
CA ARG A 121 -12.73 11.52 -2.67
C ARG A 121 -13.71 10.57 -3.34
N VAL A 122 -13.18 9.55 -4.02
CA VAL A 122 -13.90 8.30 -4.27
C VAL A 122 -12.98 7.17 -3.86
N PHE A 123 -13.46 6.29 -2.99
CA PHE A 123 -12.67 5.20 -2.43
C PHE A 123 -13.51 3.94 -2.29
N ILE A 124 -12.96 2.80 -2.68
CA ILE A 124 -13.62 1.50 -2.60
C ILE A 124 -12.88 0.65 -1.57
N LYS A 125 -13.60 0.03 -0.64
CA LYS A 125 -13.04 -0.86 0.38
C LYS A 125 -13.83 -2.16 0.49
N ASP A 126 -13.27 -3.14 1.17
CA ASP A 126 -14.03 -4.32 1.58
C ASP A 126 -15.11 -3.92 2.59
N ASP A 127 -16.33 -4.48 2.48
CA ASP A 127 -17.42 -4.17 3.39
C ASP A 127 -17.42 -5.03 4.67
N GLY A 128 -16.47 -5.95 4.82
CA GLY A 128 -16.34 -6.86 5.96
C GLY A 128 -17.17 -8.14 5.83
N THR A 129 -17.95 -8.31 4.77
CA THR A 129 -18.78 -9.50 4.52
C THR A 129 -18.03 -10.62 3.79
N GLY A 130 -16.82 -10.33 3.29
CA GLY A 130 -16.01 -11.26 2.49
C GLY A 130 -16.41 -11.35 1.01
N GLU A 131 -17.62 -10.91 0.65
CA GLU A 131 -18.12 -10.96 -0.73
C GLU A 131 -18.45 -9.57 -1.30
N GLY A 132 -18.68 -8.56 -0.46
CA GLY A 132 -19.16 -7.24 -0.87
C GLY A 132 -18.15 -6.10 -0.74
N TYR A 133 -18.33 -5.05 -1.54
CA TYR A 133 -17.53 -3.84 -1.47
C TYR A 133 -18.36 -2.70 -0.90
N ALA A 134 -17.72 -1.78 -0.17
CA ALA A 134 -18.28 -0.50 0.22
C ALA A 134 -17.64 0.62 -0.61
N VAL A 135 -18.47 1.47 -1.19
CA VAL A 135 -18.05 2.65 -1.96
C VAL A 135 -18.22 3.88 -1.10
N GLN A 136 -17.15 4.64 -0.90
CA GLN A 136 -17.13 5.93 -0.25
C GLN A 136 -17.00 7.05 -1.29
N VAL A 137 -17.89 8.02 -1.21
CA VAL A 137 -17.84 9.25 -2.00
C VAL A 137 -17.80 10.44 -1.04
N GLY A 138 -16.80 11.30 -1.20
CA GLY A 138 -16.58 12.46 -0.35
C GLY A 138 -16.47 13.75 -1.15
N LYS A 139 -17.09 14.80 -0.63
CA LYS A 139 -16.97 16.18 -1.13
C LYS A 139 -16.66 17.12 0.02
N LYS A 140 -15.67 17.98 -0.18
CA LYS A 140 -15.40 19.09 0.73
C LYS A 140 -16.56 20.07 0.66
N VAL A 141 -17.12 20.36 1.82
CA VAL A 141 -18.11 21.41 2.01
C VAL A 141 -17.46 22.71 2.51
N GLN A 142 -16.32 22.58 3.20
CA GLN A 142 -15.42 23.67 3.59
C GLN A 142 -13.96 23.17 3.49
N GLU A 143 -12.98 24.05 3.70
CA GLU A 143 -11.55 23.68 3.59
C GLU A 143 -11.15 22.55 4.57
N ASP A 144 -11.73 22.58 5.77
CA ASP A 144 -11.50 21.69 6.91
C ASP A 144 -12.62 20.65 7.13
N THR A 145 -13.65 20.67 6.28
CA THR A 145 -14.86 19.87 6.47
C THR A 145 -15.21 19.09 5.21
N MET A 146 -15.29 17.77 5.32
CA MET A 146 -15.68 16.85 4.24
C MET A 146 -16.94 16.08 4.63
N PHE A 147 -17.91 16.05 3.73
CA PHE A 147 -19.05 15.17 3.83
C PHE A 147 -18.79 13.90 3.01
N VAL A 148 -18.98 12.74 3.63
CA VAL A 148 -18.74 11.42 3.04
C VAL A 148 -19.99 10.58 3.12
N ILE A 149 -20.35 9.97 1.99
CA ILE A 149 -21.39 8.94 1.90
C ILE A 149 -20.69 7.61 1.64
N GLU A 150 -20.98 6.62 2.47
CA GLU A 150 -20.56 5.24 2.27
C GLU A 150 -21.77 4.37 1.95
N THR A 151 -21.69 3.60 0.87
CA THR A 151 -22.73 2.67 0.44
C THR A 151 -22.15 1.27 0.37
N SER A 152 -22.77 0.30 1.04
CA SER A 152 -22.44 -1.13 0.94
C SER A 152 -23.70 -1.98 0.82
N LYS A 153 -23.55 -3.30 0.70
CA LYS A 153 -24.69 -4.23 0.72
C LYS A 153 -25.50 -4.17 2.02
N GLU A 154 -24.86 -3.81 3.13
CA GLU A 154 -25.49 -3.74 4.46
C GLU A 154 -26.29 -2.47 4.69
N GLY A 155 -26.12 -1.45 3.84
CA GLY A 155 -26.79 -0.16 3.94
C GLY A 155 -25.84 1.02 3.74
N ASN A 156 -26.34 2.21 4.12
CA ASN A 156 -25.67 3.48 3.86
C ASN A 156 -25.16 4.11 5.15
N SER A 157 -24.03 4.81 5.09
CA SER A 157 -23.53 5.65 6.18
C SER A 157 -23.29 7.07 5.68
N TYR A 158 -23.57 8.04 6.54
CA TYR A 158 -23.30 9.45 6.31
C TYR A 158 -22.31 9.92 7.37
N ILE A 159 -21.17 10.42 6.94
CA ILE A 159 -20.03 10.74 7.80
C ILE A 159 -19.62 12.19 7.53
N LEU A 160 -19.44 12.95 8.60
CA LEU A 160 -18.85 14.28 8.55
C LEU A 160 -17.43 14.20 9.12
N GLU A 161 -16.43 14.46 8.30
CA GLU A 161 -15.04 14.57 8.73
C GLU A 161 -14.70 16.05 8.96
N TYR A 162 -14.09 16.36 10.10
CA TYR A 162 -13.69 17.71 10.50
C TYR A 162 -12.23 17.74 10.97
N ASP A 163 -11.39 18.48 10.27
CA ASP A 163 -9.98 18.70 10.60
C ASP A 163 -9.83 19.79 11.67
N VAL A 164 -9.89 19.41 12.95
CA VAL A 164 -9.73 20.33 14.10
C VAL A 164 -8.35 21.00 14.09
N SER A 165 -7.31 20.26 13.71
CA SER A 165 -5.95 20.77 13.53
C SER A 165 -5.16 19.88 12.57
N LYS A 166 -3.91 20.26 12.25
CA LYS A 166 -3.03 19.47 11.36
C LYS A 166 -2.79 18.02 11.83
N ASP A 167 -2.97 17.76 13.12
CA ASP A 167 -2.70 16.47 13.74
C ASP A 167 -3.95 15.84 14.37
N VAL A 168 -5.11 16.51 14.36
CA VAL A 168 -6.35 16.03 14.99
C VAL A 168 -7.51 16.12 14.00
N LYS A 169 -8.20 15.00 13.79
CA LYS A 169 -9.42 14.92 12.98
C LYS A 169 -10.54 14.27 13.80
N VAL A 170 -11.75 14.79 13.66
CA VAL A 170 -12.97 14.23 14.25
C VAL A 170 -13.85 13.71 13.13
N GLU A 171 -14.46 12.55 13.32
CA GLU A 171 -15.47 12.01 12.43
C GLU A 171 -16.76 11.78 13.21
N VAL A 172 -17.88 12.23 12.65
CA VAL A 172 -19.21 11.95 13.19
C VAL A 172 -19.98 11.16 12.15
N GLY A 173 -20.36 9.94 12.51
CA GLY A 173 -21.01 8.99 11.62
C GLY A 173 -22.46 8.71 12.02
N ARG A 174 -23.34 8.61 11.03
CA ARG A 174 -24.65 7.94 11.16
C ARG A 174 -24.69 6.76 10.21
N HIS A 175 -24.77 5.56 10.75
CA HIS A 175 -24.80 4.32 10.01
C HIS A 175 -26.24 3.80 9.94
N GLN A 176 -26.78 3.73 8.74
CA GLN A 176 -28.09 3.15 8.44
C GLN A 176 -27.87 1.78 7.79
N LYS A 177 -27.28 0.89 8.58
CA LYS A 177 -27.11 -0.53 8.25
C LYS A 177 -28.21 -1.37 8.89
N THR A 178 -28.10 -2.70 8.79
CA THR A 178 -29.01 -3.68 9.44
C THR A 178 -29.34 -3.31 10.90
N VAL A 179 -28.34 -2.84 11.66
CA VAL A 179 -28.54 -2.19 12.96
C VAL A 179 -28.10 -0.73 12.85
N PRO A 180 -29.03 0.23 12.92
CA PRO A 180 -28.67 1.63 12.88
C PRO A 180 -27.82 2.04 14.07
N SER A 181 -26.79 2.86 13.83
CA SER A 181 -25.90 3.34 14.88
C SER A 181 -25.37 4.75 14.57
N GLN A 182 -24.74 5.35 15.57
CA GLN A 182 -24.02 6.62 15.44
C GLN A 182 -22.62 6.44 16.04
N SER A 183 -21.63 7.11 15.44
CA SER A 183 -20.25 7.09 15.93
C SER A 183 -19.72 8.52 16.08
N ILE A 184 -18.77 8.67 16.99
CA ILE A 184 -17.90 9.84 17.11
C ILE A 184 -16.50 9.29 17.29
N ASP A 185 -15.65 9.50 16.30
CA ASP A 185 -14.29 8.98 16.24
C ASP A 185 -13.28 10.12 16.26
N LEU A 186 -12.21 9.98 17.03
CA LEU A 186 -11.13 10.97 17.15
C LEU A 186 -9.81 10.36 16.70
N TYR A 187 -9.19 10.98 15.71
CA TYR A 187 -7.93 10.55 15.13
C TYR A 187 -6.83 11.56 15.47
N TYR A 188 -5.74 11.08 16.08
CA TYR A 188 -4.54 11.87 16.34
C TYR A 188 -3.34 11.31 15.59
N ARG A 189 -2.63 12.16 14.84
CA ARG A 189 -1.44 11.79 14.08
C ARG A 189 -0.20 12.48 14.64
N LYS A 190 0.69 11.71 15.26
CA LYS A 190 2.00 12.20 15.71
C LYS A 190 3.07 11.94 14.65
N ARG A 191 3.77 12.98 14.21
CA ARG A 191 4.92 12.85 13.29
C ARG A 191 6.20 12.69 14.12
N PHE A 192 6.93 11.61 13.91
CA PHE A 192 8.27 11.45 14.47
C PHE A 192 9.29 12.03 13.48
N LYS A 193 10.24 12.80 14.00
CA LYS A 193 11.37 13.37 13.24
C LYS A 193 12.55 12.43 13.27
#